data_AF-X1MUK1-F1
#
_entry.id   AF-X1MUK1-F1
#
_cell.length_a   1.000
_cell.length_b   1.000
_cell.length_c   1.000
_cell.angle_alpha   90.00
_cell.angle_beta   90.00
_cell.angle_gamma   90.00
#
_symmetry.space_group_name_H-M   'P 1'
#
loop_
_entity.id
_entity.type
_entity.pdbx_description
1 polymer ?
#
loop_
_entity_poly.entity_id
_entity_poly.type
_entity_poly.pdbx_seq_one_letter_code
_entity_poly.pdbx_strand_id
1 'polypeptide(L)'
;KSSNTSISANSTVSYTFTDFDSYNTRYYWKVYVDDDIDVVSKWFYFTTEHFTADPVNGDDDGGNSGQLIPIGVAGWVYMEDASPAANAFVTVSNVNESISVTTTTNATGAYAIAIGGKNHHIIRVNCSHLGEAGSNTTEVDVSKVTHWLNLTLSLAAIPPVARFSYTPDYPRVGEPVVFTDYSTDADGTIVEWLWDYGDGSTHVGKSASHTYKSEGFYDVKLKVTDNSDLSDTAKKTLQVLPVDPEEMVFIPPRQPPKYPLEPYTIPEMYQVIRGDKLQMSHEEIIVVVIDTGVTPRLFNNTDLSDIKALYHPNYDSGLDDNGHGTFVNAIVHYALEKWSPESIQYSIKALDEDGVCLIEYFLEAMDMAKDLHPHIVTISAGTFGKPGDAFC
;
A
#
# COMPACT_ATOMS: atom_id res chain seq x y z
N LYS A 1 25.55 -65.58 -3.58
CA LYS A 1 25.53 -65.88 -5.03
C LYS A 1 26.16 -64.68 -5.73
N SER A 2 27.19 -64.87 -6.56
CA SER A 2 27.78 -63.79 -7.38
C SER A 2 27.30 -63.97 -8.81
N SER A 3 26.89 -62.87 -9.44
CA SER A 3 26.50 -62.85 -10.84
C SER A 3 27.06 -61.59 -11.46
N ASN A 4 27.94 -61.77 -12.45
CA ASN A 4 28.49 -60.68 -13.23
C ASN A 4 27.54 -60.45 -14.40
N THR A 5 26.95 -59.26 -14.48
CA THR A 5 26.11 -58.86 -15.60
C THR A 5 26.65 -57.52 -16.10
N SER A 6 27.03 -57.44 -17.37
CA SER A 6 27.36 -56.17 -18.01
C SER A 6 26.08 -55.35 -18.15
N ILE A 7 26.13 -54.09 -17.74
CA ILE A 7 24.96 -53.20 -17.67
C ILE A 7 25.20 -52.03 -18.63
N SER A 8 24.25 -51.74 -19.52
CA SER A 8 24.25 -50.51 -20.32
C SER A 8 23.84 -49.30 -19.49
N ALA A 9 24.28 -48.10 -19.87
CA ALA A 9 23.81 -46.86 -19.24
C ALA A 9 22.28 -46.79 -19.22
N ASN A 10 21.70 -46.36 -18.09
CA ASN A 10 20.25 -46.25 -17.84
C ASN A 10 19.46 -47.58 -17.75
N SER A 11 20.11 -48.70 -17.46
CA SER A 11 19.42 -49.98 -17.24
C SER A 11 19.10 -50.22 -15.76
N THR A 12 17.92 -50.75 -15.45
CA THR A 12 17.58 -51.24 -14.11
C THR A 12 18.00 -52.70 -13.99
N VAL A 13 18.77 -53.04 -12.94
CA VAL A 13 19.11 -54.42 -12.60
C VAL A 13 18.37 -54.82 -11.33
N SER A 14 17.47 -55.79 -11.45
CA SER A 14 16.70 -56.34 -10.33
C SER A 14 17.25 -57.73 -9.98
N TYR A 15 17.67 -57.91 -8.73
CA TYR A 15 18.03 -59.23 -8.19
C TYR A 15 17.02 -59.63 -7.12
N THR A 16 16.33 -60.75 -7.34
CA THR A 16 15.43 -61.34 -6.34
C THR A 16 16.17 -62.45 -5.63
N PHE A 17 16.30 -62.35 -4.30
CA PHE A 17 16.82 -63.42 -3.47
C PHE A 17 15.62 -64.24 -2.95
N THR A 18 15.65 -65.55 -3.16
CA THR A 18 14.51 -66.45 -2.82
C THR A 18 14.80 -67.37 -1.63
N ASP A 19 16.00 -67.31 -1.04
CA ASP A 19 16.43 -68.14 0.08
C ASP A 19 16.84 -67.25 1.26
N PHE A 20 15.87 -66.79 2.04
CA PHE A 20 16.13 -66.13 3.33
C PHE A 20 15.82 -67.13 4.45
N ASP A 21 16.84 -67.71 5.09
CA ASP A 21 16.65 -68.57 6.25
C ASP A 21 16.27 -67.76 7.51
N SER A 22 15.42 -68.38 8.32
CA SER A 22 14.74 -67.80 9.49
C SER A 22 15.68 -67.24 10.57
N TYR A 23 15.23 -66.14 11.19
CA TYR A 23 15.72 -65.46 12.41
C TYR A 23 17.24 -65.37 12.62
N ASN A 24 17.73 -64.13 12.71
CA ASN A 24 19.08 -63.74 13.18
C ASN A 24 20.21 -63.84 12.15
N THR A 25 19.87 -63.95 10.86
CA THR A 25 20.85 -63.91 9.77
C THR A 25 21.07 -62.48 9.28
N ARG A 26 22.33 -62.01 9.30
CA ARG A 26 22.71 -60.74 8.64
C ARG A 26 22.88 -61.00 7.15
N TYR A 27 22.08 -60.32 6.34
CA TYR A 27 22.21 -60.38 4.90
C TYR A 27 23.10 -59.27 4.40
N TYR A 28 24.14 -59.65 3.69
CA TYR A 28 25.14 -58.75 3.16
C TYR A 28 25.05 -58.72 1.64
N TRP A 29 25.03 -57.52 1.07
CA TRP A 29 25.20 -57.35 -0.37
C TRP A 29 26.24 -56.28 -0.67
N LYS A 30 26.94 -56.50 -1.79
CA LYS A 30 28.07 -55.69 -2.24
C LYS A 30 27.96 -55.56 -3.76
N VAL A 31 27.82 -54.33 -4.24
CA VAL A 31 27.74 -54.01 -5.67
C VAL A 31 29.15 -53.69 -6.16
N TYR A 32 29.52 -54.21 -7.32
CA TYR A 32 30.74 -53.86 -8.04
C TYR A 32 30.34 -53.21 -9.37
N VAL A 33 30.93 -52.07 -9.69
CA VAL A 33 30.83 -51.43 -11.01
C VAL A 33 32.24 -51.40 -11.57
N ASP A 34 32.45 -52.08 -12.70
CA ASP A 34 33.76 -52.24 -13.32
C ASP A 34 33.93 -51.12 -14.36
N ASP A 35 34.72 -50.11 -14.00
CA ASP A 35 35.70 -49.45 -14.86
C ASP A 35 36.54 -48.49 -13.99
N ASP A 36 37.86 -48.52 -14.24
CA ASP A 36 38.94 -47.82 -13.53
C ASP A 36 38.55 -46.50 -12.81
N ILE A 37 38.75 -46.50 -11.47
CA ILE A 37 38.81 -45.40 -10.47
C ILE A 37 37.77 -45.56 -9.35
N ASP A 38 38.25 -46.03 -8.19
CA ASP A 38 37.72 -45.78 -6.83
C ASP A 38 36.19 -45.54 -6.67
N VAL A 39 35.36 -46.54 -6.95
CA VAL A 39 33.95 -46.53 -6.57
C VAL A 39 33.65 -47.58 -5.49
N VAL A 40 33.61 -47.08 -4.24
CA VAL A 40 32.82 -47.54 -3.09
C VAL A 40 32.55 -49.06 -2.99
N SER A 41 33.44 -49.77 -2.30
CA SER A 41 33.09 -51.05 -1.70
C SER A 41 32.43 -50.82 -0.33
N LYS A 42 31.09 -50.76 -0.26
CA LYS A 42 30.38 -50.75 1.03
C LYS A 42 29.60 -52.05 1.20
N TRP A 43 29.81 -52.70 2.34
CA TRP A 43 28.97 -53.78 2.81
C TRP A 43 27.68 -53.17 3.33
N PHE A 44 26.56 -53.50 2.70
CA PHE A 44 25.25 -53.16 3.23
C PHE A 44 24.74 -54.36 4.01
N TYR A 45 24.32 -54.15 5.26
CA TYR A 45 23.67 -55.19 6.05
C TYR A 45 22.33 -54.69 6.57
N PHE A 46 21.36 -55.59 6.62
CA PHE A 46 20.19 -55.45 7.48
C PHE A 46 20.16 -56.64 8.42
N THR A 47 19.75 -56.40 9.67
CA THR A 47 19.44 -57.44 10.63
C THR A 47 17.94 -57.69 10.59
N THR A 48 17.52 -58.95 10.55
CA THR A 48 16.09 -59.32 10.71
C THR A 48 15.59 -59.05 12.13
N GLU A 49 16.44 -58.52 13.02
CA GLU A 49 16.17 -58.29 14.45
C GLU A 49 15.06 -57.25 14.69
N HIS A 50 14.71 -56.44 13.69
CA HIS A 50 13.62 -55.44 13.77
C HIS A 50 12.46 -55.66 12.79
N PHE A 51 12.43 -56.75 12.03
CA PHE A 51 11.43 -56.94 10.97
C PHE A 51 11.00 -58.41 10.86
N THR A 52 9.72 -58.65 11.15
CA THR A 52 9.09 -59.99 11.08
C THR A 52 8.00 -60.03 10.02
N ALA A 53 8.30 -59.82 8.74
CA ALA A 53 7.30 -60.11 7.71
C ALA A 53 7.92 -60.63 6.40
N ASP A 54 7.30 -61.70 5.93
CA ASP A 54 7.45 -62.37 4.64
C ASP A 54 7.08 -61.38 3.51
N PRO A 55 7.87 -61.25 2.42
CA PRO A 55 7.46 -60.47 1.26
C PRO A 55 6.36 -61.23 0.52
N VAL A 56 5.11 -61.11 1.01
CA VAL A 56 3.96 -61.69 0.32
C VAL A 56 3.70 -60.87 -0.94
N ASN A 57 3.60 -61.61 -2.05
CA ASN A 57 3.16 -61.17 -3.36
C ASN A 57 1.95 -60.22 -3.29
N GLY A 58 1.87 -59.32 -4.27
CA GLY A 58 0.81 -58.34 -4.41
C GLY A 58 -0.60 -58.89 -4.17
N ASP A 59 -1.43 -57.98 -3.68
CA ASP A 59 -2.80 -58.11 -3.19
C ASP A 59 -2.88 -58.32 -1.66
N ASP A 60 -2.95 -57.20 -0.94
CA ASP A 60 -3.72 -57.17 0.31
C ASP A 60 -4.71 -56.00 0.27
N ASP A 61 -5.87 -56.29 -0.34
CA ASP A 61 -7.14 -55.68 0.00
C ASP A 61 -7.41 -55.94 1.49
N GLY A 62 -7.00 -54.98 2.31
CA GLY A 62 -7.45 -54.76 3.69
C GLY A 62 -7.79 -56.00 4.52
N GLY A 63 -6.79 -56.61 5.16
CA GLY A 63 -7.08 -57.79 5.99
C GLY A 63 -6.20 -58.13 7.20
N ASN A 64 -5.01 -57.57 7.44
CA ASN A 64 -4.24 -57.59 8.71
C ASN A 64 -2.88 -56.93 8.42
N SER A 65 -2.25 -56.03 9.16
CA SER A 65 -2.10 -55.77 10.60
C SER A 65 -1.27 -54.47 10.71
N GLY A 66 -1.12 -53.85 11.87
CA GLY A 66 -0.37 -52.59 12.07
C GLY A 66 1.15 -52.64 11.77
N GLN A 67 1.61 -53.56 10.94
CA GLN A 67 3.01 -53.85 10.72
C GLN A 67 3.57 -53.10 9.51
N LEU A 68 4.73 -52.48 9.70
CA LEU A 68 5.46 -51.75 8.66
C LEU A 68 6.37 -52.71 7.89
N ILE A 69 6.48 -52.51 6.58
CA ILE A 69 7.45 -53.23 5.75
C ILE A 69 8.76 -52.42 5.60
N PRO A 70 9.92 -53.07 5.47
CA PRO A 70 11.18 -52.37 5.26
C PRO A 70 11.24 -51.73 3.88
N ILE A 71 11.42 -50.41 3.84
CA ILE A 71 11.62 -49.63 2.62
C ILE A 71 13.08 -49.20 2.55
N GLY A 72 13.76 -49.52 1.45
CA GLY A 72 15.10 -49.04 1.15
C GLY A 72 15.08 -47.59 0.69
N VAL A 73 15.91 -46.74 1.30
CA VAL A 73 16.06 -45.32 0.93
C VAL A 73 17.52 -45.04 0.67
N ALA A 74 17.85 -44.52 -0.50
CA ALA A 74 19.23 -44.22 -0.89
C ALA A 74 19.33 -42.90 -1.67
N GLY A 75 20.52 -42.34 -1.74
CA GLY A 75 20.77 -41.14 -2.51
C GLY A 75 22.18 -40.61 -2.34
N TRP A 76 22.44 -39.50 -3.02
CA TRP A 76 23.65 -38.70 -2.83
C TRP A 76 23.32 -37.36 -2.20
N VAL A 77 24.25 -36.86 -1.40
CA VAL A 77 24.27 -35.52 -0.86
C VAL A 77 25.45 -34.79 -1.49
N TYR A 78 25.15 -33.72 -2.20
CA TYR A 78 26.14 -32.83 -2.80
C TYR A 78 26.00 -31.43 -2.20
N MET A 79 27.10 -30.68 -2.16
CA MET A 79 27.07 -29.23 -1.97
C MET A 79 26.62 -28.56 -3.28
N GLU A 80 26.27 -27.28 -3.25
CA GLU A 80 25.81 -26.52 -4.42
C GLU A 80 26.83 -26.49 -5.57
N ASP A 81 28.14 -26.56 -5.26
CA ASP A 81 29.23 -26.65 -6.23
C ASP A 81 29.42 -28.07 -6.84
N ALA A 82 28.46 -28.96 -6.62
CA ALA A 82 28.47 -30.37 -6.99
C ALA A 82 29.56 -31.22 -6.31
N SER A 83 30.25 -30.70 -5.29
CA SER A 83 31.17 -31.50 -4.49
C SER A 83 30.42 -32.48 -3.57
N PRO A 84 30.91 -33.72 -3.39
CA PRO A 84 30.26 -34.68 -2.51
C PRO A 84 30.37 -34.26 -1.05
N ALA A 85 29.23 -34.18 -0.35
CA ALA A 85 29.19 -33.85 1.08
C ALA A 85 29.53 -35.10 1.90
N ALA A 86 30.82 -35.35 2.15
CA ALA A 86 31.29 -36.52 2.89
C ALA A 86 31.07 -36.39 4.41
N ASN A 87 30.65 -37.48 5.06
CA ASN A 87 30.29 -37.50 6.49
C ASN A 87 29.14 -36.54 6.89
N ALA A 88 28.29 -36.18 5.93
CA ALA A 88 27.08 -35.42 6.17
C ALA A 88 26.07 -36.27 6.96
N PHE A 89 25.44 -35.67 7.98
CA PHE A 89 24.44 -36.38 8.80
C PHE A 89 23.10 -36.39 8.08
N VAL A 90 22.61 -37.58 7.73
CA VAL A 90 21.36 -37.80 7.00
C VAL A 90 20.37 -38.50 7.92
N THR A 91 19.21 -37.88 8.14
CA THR A 91 18.08 -38.46 8.89
C THR A 91 16.94 -38.76 7.94
N VAL A 92 16.52 -40.03 7.91
CA VAL A 92 15.41 -40.53 7.12
C VAL A 92 14.26 -40.81 8.07
N SER A 93 13.09 -40.24 7.81
CA SER A 93 11.89 -40.37 8.63
C SER A 93 10.70 -40.79 7.78
N ASN A 94 9.87 -41.67 8.31
CA ASN A 94 8.52 -41.85 7.80
C ASN A 94 7.67 -40.73 8.44
N VAL A 95 7.00 -39.88 7.66
CA VAL A 95 6.25 -38.74 8.21
C VAL A 95 4.91 -39.19 8.81
N ASN A 96 4.37 -40.32 8.33
CA ASN A 96 3.13 -40.89 8.81
C ASN A 96 3.30 -41.69 10.10
N GLU A 97 4.54 -42.04 10.46
CA GLU A 97 4.90 -42.84 11.63
C GLU A 97 5.89 -42.06 12.49
N SER A 98 5.91 -42.24 13.80
CA SER A 98 6.93 -41.57 14.65
C SER A 98 8.27 -42.31 14.63
N ILE A 99 8.81 -42.57 13.44
CA ILE A 99 10.03 -43.36 13.20
C ILE A 99 11.03 -42.54 12.39
N SER A 100 12.27 -42.47 12.86
CA SER A 100 13.41 -41.91 12.14
C SER A 100 14.66 -42.74 12.36
N VAL A 101 15.54 -42.74 11.36
CA VAL A 101 16.84 -43.41 11.42
C VAL A 101 17.89 -42.48 10.80
N THR A 102 19.05 -42.37 11.44
CA THR A 102 20.14 -41.48 10.99
C THR A 102 21.34 -42.29 10.53
N THR A 103 22.00 -41.83 9.47
CA THR A 103 23.27 -42.34 8.96
C THR A 103 24.18 -41.16 8.58
N THR A 104 25.43 -41.44 8.22
CA THR A 104 26.30 -40.49 7.54
C THR A 104 26.55 -40.91 6.09
N THR A 105 26.82 -39.93 5.23
CA THR A 105 27.30 -40.16 3.87
C THR A 105 28.74 -40.67 3.86
N ASN A 106 29.12 -41.39 2.80
CA ASN A 106 30.51 -41.80 2.55
C ASN A 106 31.32 -40.68 1.84
N ALA A 107 32.56 -40.98 1.43
CA ALA A 107 33.44 -40.05 0.71
C ALA A 107 32.87 -39.53 -0.62
N THR A 108 31.92 -40.23 -1.23
CA THR A 108 31.26 -39.81 -2.49
C THR A 108 29.91 -39.12 -2.24
N GLY A 109 29.59 -38.78 -0.98
CA GLY A 109 28.30 -38.18 -0.61
C GLY A 109 27.14 -39.16 -0.58
N ALA A 110 27.36 -40.46 -0.79
CA ALA A 110 26.29 -41.46 -0.86
C ALA A 110 25.83 -41.92 0.52
N TYR A 111 24.52 -42.11 0.68
CA TYR A 111 23.89 -42.72 1.84
C TYR A 111 22.87 -43.79 1.42
N ALA A 112 22.62 -44.75 2.30
CA ALA A 112 21.55 -45.73 2.15
C ALA A 112 21.11 -46.24 3.53
N ILE A 113 19.80 -46.40 3.72
CA ILE A 113 19.21 -46.88 4.97
C ILE A 113 17.89 -47.60 4.71
N ALA A 114 17.44 -48.40 5.66
CA ALA A 114 16.09 -48.98 5.64
C ALA A 114 15.22 -48.33 6.71
N ILE A 115 13.95 -48.10 6.40
CA ILE A 115 12.95 -47.58 7.34
C ILE A 115 11.60 -48.28 7.14
N GLY A 116 10.80 -48.43 8.19
CA GLY A 116 9.47 -49.02 8.09
C GLY A 116 8.49 -48.09 7.35
N GLY A 117 7.70 -48.62 6.42
CA GLY A 117 6.62 -47.89 5.75
C GLY A 117 5.51 -48.78 5.19
N LYS A 118 4.51 -48.14 4.58
CA LYS A 118 3.43 -48.76 3.79
C LYS A 118 3.22 -47.95 2.51
N ASN A 119 2.46 -48.49 1.57
CA ASN A 119 2.14 -47.78 0.33
C ASN A 119 1.49 -46.43 0.65
N HIS A 120 1.83 -45.40 -0.11
CA HIS A 120 1.37 -44.02 0.07
C HIS A 120 1.86 -43.30 1.34
N HIS A 121 2.69 -43.93 2.19
CA HIS A 121 3.38 -43.19 3.26
C HIS A 121 4.38 -42.21 2.65
N ILE A 122 4.69 -41.14 3.35
CA ILE A 122 5.68 -40.14 2.94
C ILE A 122 6.98 -40.41 3.68
N ILE A 123 8.05 -40.67 2.93
CA ILE A 123 9.41 -40.65 3.46
C ILE A 123 9.98 -39.25 3.27
N ARG A 124 10.59 -38.71 4.32
CA ARG A 124 11.39 -37.49 4.30
C ARG A 124 12.84 -37.82 4.63
N VAL A 125 13.76 -37.31 3.84
CA VAL A 125 15.19 -37.32 4.11
C VAL A 125 15.62 -35.89 4.40
N ASN A 126 16.23 -35.64 5.55
CA ASN A 126 16.87 -34.38 5.90
C ASN A 126 18.36 -34.60 6.05
N CYS A 127 19.17 -33.61 5.68
CA CYS A 127 20.61 -33.63 5.90
C CYS A 127 21.11 -32.27 6.38
N SER A 128 22.14 -32.28 7.23
CA SER A 128 22.88 -31.08 7.64
C SER A 128 24.39 -31.34 7.57
N HIS A 129 25.14 -30.44 6.93
CA HIS A 129 26.59 -30.53 6.80
C HIS A 129 27.21 -29.13 6.69
N LEU A 130 28.24 -28.85 7.48
CA LEU A 130 29.01 -27.59 7.42
C LEU A 130 28.18 -26.29 7.48
N GLY A 131 27.02 -26.32 8.14
CA GLY A 131 26.11 -25.16 8.25
C GLY A 131 25.05 -25.09 7.14
N GLU A 132 25.13 -25.96 6.14
CA GLU A 132 24.14 -26.11 5.08
C GLU A 132 23.16 -27.24 5.41
N ALA A 133 21.96 -27.16 4.84
CA ALA A 133 20.92 -28.16 5.05
C ALA A 133 20.15 -28.44 3.76
N GLY A 134 19.56 -29.63 3.68
CA GLY A 134 18.73 -30.03 2.54
C GLY A 134 17.69 -31.06 2.96
N SER A 135 16.55 -31.07 2.26
CA SER A 135 15.48 -32.05 2.48
C SER A 135 14.89 -32.51 1.16
N ASN A 136 14.46 -33.78 1.10
CA ASN A 136 13.74 -34.35 -0.02
C ASN A 136 12.69 -35.34 0.50
N THR A 137 11.55 -35.44 -0.20
CA THR A 137 10.46 -36.31 0.18
C THR A 137 10.00 -37.15 -0.99
N THR A 138 9.52 -38.35 -0.71
CA THR A 138 8.88 -39.20 -1.71
C THR A 138 7.75 -39.98 -1.09
N GLU A 139 6.76 -40.30 -1.92
CA GLU A 139 5.70 -41.22 -1.57
C GLU A 139 6.20 -42.66 -1.74
N VAL A 140 5.94 -43.49 -0.74
CA VAL A 140 6.28 -44.91 -0.75
C VAL A 140 5.43 -45.62 -1.79
N ASP A 141 6.13 -46.32 -2.67
CA ASP A 141 5.59 -47.26 -3.63
C ASP A 141 6.20 -48.60 -3.25
N VAL A 142 5.40 -49.45 -2.60
CA VAL A 142 5.89 -50.73 -2.03
C VAL A 142 6.28 -51.73 -3.11
N SER A 143 5.95 -51.49 -4.38
CA SER A 143 6.45 -52.29 -5.50
C SER A 143 7.92 -51.98 -5.83
N LYS A 144 8.47 -50.86 -5.34
CA LYS A 144 9.87 -50.48 -5.52
C LYS A 144 10.74 -51.04 -4.40
N VAL A 145 11.88 -51.58 -4.80
CA VAL A 145 12.90 -52.10 -3.87
C VAL A 145 13.65 -50.97 -3.15
N THR A 146 13.80 -49.82 -3.81
CA THR A 146 14.51 -48.64 -3.27
C THR A 146 13.90 -47.35 -3.76
N HIS A 147 13.78 -46.38 -2.86
CA HIS A 147 13.44 -44.99 -3.16
C HIS A 147 14.70 -44.13 -3.20
N TRP A 148 14.93 -43.48 -4.34
CA TRP A 148 16.09 -42.62 -4.56
C TRP A 148 15.76 -41.16 -4.26
N LEU A 149 16.43 -40.58 -3.26
CA LEU A 149 16.27 -39.18 -2.88
C LEU A 149 17.64 -38.49 -2.80
N ASN A 150 17.99 -37.76 -3.85
CA ASN A 150 19.20 -36.95 -3.84
C ASN A 150 18.93 -35.64 -3.08
N LEU A 151 19.99 -35.13 -2.44
CA LEU A 151 19.99 -33.86 -1.74
C LEU A 151 21.10 -32.99 -2.32
N THR A 152 20.77 -31.74 -2.60
CA THR A 152 21.76 -30.68 -2.76
C THR A 152 21.66 -29.83 -1.50
N LEU A 153 22.78 -29.68 -0.80
CA LEU A 153 22.92 -28.75 0.31
C LEU A 153 23.32 -27.40 -0.27
N SER A 154 22.65 -26.38 0.21
CA SER A 154 23.01 -25.00 0.00
C SER A 154 22.85 -24.28 1.33
N LEU A 155 23.46 -23.11 1.47
CA LEU A 155 23.01 -22.20 2.51
C LEU A 155 21.54 -21.88 2.26
N ALA A 156 20.75 -21.86 3.33
CA ALA A 156 19.39 -21.35 3.24
C ALA A 156 19.49 -19.88 2.84
N ALA A 157 18.84 -19.50 1.74
CA ALA A 157 18.81 -18.12 1.27
C ALA A 157 18.29 -17.21 2.40
N ILE A 158 18.96 -16.08 2.59
CA ILE A 158 18.63 -15.11 3.61
C ILE A 158 17.67 -14.09 2.98
N PRO A 159 16.47 -13.84 3.56
CA PRO A 159 15.59 -12.81 3.03
C PRO A 159 16.30 -11.45 2.96
N PRO A 160 15.94 -10.58 1.99
CA PRO A 160 16.46 -9.23 1.94
C PRO A 160 16.04 -8.47 3.21
N VAL A 161 16.74 -7.37 3.51
CA VAL A 161 16.34 -6.42 4.56
C VAL A 161 15.75 -5.19 3.89
N ALA A 162 14.44 -5.00 4.06
CA ALA A 162 13.74 -3.86 3.51
C ALA A 162 14.09 -2.60 4.30
N ARG A 163 14.41 -1.51 3.61
CA ARG A 163 14.66 -0.21 4.25
C ARG A 163 14.43 0.93 3.29
N PHE A 164 13.79 1.99 3.75
CA PHE A 164 13.60 3.20 2.94
C PHE A 164 13.60 4.48 3.77
N SER A 165 13.72 5.61 3.09
CA SER A 165 13.36 6.93 3.62
C SER A 165 12.40 7.63 2.67
N TYR A 166 11.85 8.74 3.12
CA TYR A 166 11.06 9.63 2.29
C TYR A 166 11.49 11.07 2.55
N THR A 167 11.17 11.96 1.62
CA THR A 167 11.35 13.41 1.76
C THR A 167 10.24 14.13 1.01
N PRO A 168 9.71 15.24 1.56
CA PRO A 168 10.07 15.88 2.83
C PRO A 168 9.57 15.09 4.06
N ASP A 169 10.06 15.44 5.27
CA ASP A 169 9.63 14.80 6.53
C ASP A 169 8.16 15.12 6.89
N TYR A 170 7.68 16.28 6.43
CA TYR A 170 6.33 16.81 6.67
C TYR A 170 5.73 17.36 5.36
N PRO A 171 5.37 16.49 4.39
CA PRO A 171 4.74 16.93 3.15
C PRO A 171 3.35 17.48 3.42
N ARG A 172 2.92 18.41 2.57
CA ARG A 172 1.55 18.92 2.58
C ARG A 172 0.69 18.22 1.53
N VAL A 173 -0.62 18.31 1.68
CA VAL A 173 -1.56 17.88 0.65
C VAL A 173 -1.18 18.50 -0.70
N GLY A 174 -1.08 17.67 -1.74
CA GLY A 174 -0.69 18.10 -3.09
C GLY A 174 0.82 18.20 -3.34
N GLU A 175 1.68 18.08 -2.32
CA GLU A 175 3.13 18.01 -2.52
C GLU A 175 3.60 16.59 -2.88
N PRO A 176 4.55 16.43 -3.81
CA PRO A 176 5.14 15.13 -4.11
C PRO A 176 6.09 14.69 -2.99
N VAL A 177 5.87 13.48 -2.49
CA VAL A 177 6.75 12.79 -1.55
C VAL A 177 7.63 11.84 -2.34
N VAL A 178 8.95 12.00 -2.23
CA VAL A 178 9.92 11.12 -2.89
C VAL A 178 10.36 10.05 -1.92
N PHE A 179 10.24 8.79 -2.33
CA PHE A 179 10.65 7.62 -1.56
C PHE A 179 11.95 7.05 -2.13
N THR A 180 12.91 6.82 -1.23
CA THR A 180 14.24 6.32 -1.57
C THR A 180 14.47 4.97 -0.91
N ASP A 181 14.72 3.96 -1.74
CA ASP A 181 15.10 2.62 -1.32
C ASP A 181 16.54 2.58 -0.77
N TYR A 182 16.71 1.88 0.36
CA TYR A 182 17.97 1.56 1.01
C TYR A 182 18.04 0.08 1.43
N SER A 183 17.20 -0.76 0.81
CA SER A 183 17.12 -2.18 1.08
C SER A 183 18.41 -2.88 0.63
N THR A 184 18.74 -3.95 1.32
CA THR A 184 19.98 -4.72 1.08
C THR A 184 19.67 -6.20 1.11
N ASP A 185 20.44 -6.97 0.35
CA ASP A 185 20.43 -8.42 0.38
C ASP A 185 21.87 -8.89 0.61
N ALA A 186 22.06 -9.83 1.53
CA ALA A 186 23.38 -10.23 2.02
C ALA A 186 24.01 -11.33 1.18
N ASP A 187 23.20 -12.19 0.56
CA ASP A 187 23.60 -13.35 -0.23
C ASP A 187 23.00 -13.34 -1.65
N GLY A 188 22.15 -12.36 -1.99
CA GLY A 188 21.57 -12.22 -3.32
C GLY A 188 21.44 -10.78 -3.85
N THR A 189 20.45 -10.59 -4.71
CA THR A 189 20.07 -9.30 -5.29
C THR A 189 18.55 -9.11 -5.26
N ILE A 190 18.11 -7.90 -4.93
CA ILE A 190 16.69 -7.52 -4.99
C ILE A 190 16.24 -7.38 -6.44
N VAL A 191 15.12 -8.03 -6.79
CA VAL A 191 14.56 -8.05 -8.16
C VAL A 191 13.21 -7.34 -8.28
N GLU A 192 12.47 -7.18 -7.18
CA GLU A 192 11.17 -6.48 -7.17
C GLU A 192 11.03 -5.50 -5.99
N TRP A 193 10.33 -4.39 -6.24
CA TRP A 193 9.96 -3.37 -5.26
C TRP A 193 8.48 -3.05 -5.41
N LEU A 194 7.69 -3.27 -4.36
CA LEU A 194 6.28 -2.94 -4.28
C LEU A 194 6.04 -1.95 -3.15
N TRP A 195 5.59 -0.76 -3.52
CA TRP A 195 5.19 0.30 -2.60
C TRP A 195 3.68 0.25 -2.37
N ASP A 196 3.28 0.37 -1.11
CA ASP A 196 1.91 0.64 -0.66
C ASP A 196 1.95 1.95 0.13
N TYR A 197 1.28 2.98 -0.36
CA TYR A 197 1.33 4.31 0.24
C TYR A 197 0.34 4.50 1.39
N GLY A 198 -0.47 3.48 1.73
CA GLY A 198 -1.40 3.52 2.85
C GLY A 198 -2.70 4.31 2.58
N ASP A 199 -2.86 4.90 1.40
CA ASP A 199 -4.09 5.56 0.92
C ASP A 199 -4.89 4.70 -0.08
N GLY A 200 -4.48 3.44 -0.26
CA GLY A 200 -5.03 2.49 -1.21
C GLY A 200 -4.32 2.47 -2.57
N SER A 201 -3.35 3.35 -2.80
CA SER A 201 -2.53 3.34 -4.02
C SER A 201 -1.22 2.56 -3.85
N THR A 202 -0.74 1.97 -4.93
CA THR A 202 0.47 1.14 -4.97
C THR A 202 1.34 1.47 -6.17
N HIS A 203 2.65 1.20 -6.08
CA HIS A 203 3.58 1.38 -7.19
C HIS A 203 4.61 0.25 -7.27
N VAL A 204 5.00 -0.14 -8.48
CA VAL A 204 6.07 -1.11 -8.73
C VAL A 204 7.26 -0.39 -9.33
N GLY A 205 8.42 -0.47 -8.66
CA GLY A 205 9.65 0.18 -9.11
C GLY A 205 10.57 0.58 -7.97
N LYS A 206 11.87 0.66 -8.26
CA LYS A 206 12.91 0.97 -7.27
C LYS A 206 12.85 2.42 -6.75
N SER A 207 12.50 3.36 -7.62
CA SER A 207 12.29 4.78 -7.27
C SER A 207 10.81 5.09 -7.30
N ALA A 208 10.30 5.73 -6.26
CA ALA A 208 8.88 6.02 -6.10
C ALA A 208 8.65 7.50 -5.74
N SER A 209 7.57 8.06 -6.28
CA SER A 209 7.03 9.37 -5.89
C SER A 209 5.52 9.24 -5.76
N HIS A 210 4.94 9.85 -4.74
CA HIS A 210 3.50 9.84 -4.50
C HIS A 210 3.01 11.18 -3.96
N THR A 211 1.77 11.56 -4.32
CA THR A 211 1.13 12.79 -3.86
C THR A 211 -0.20 12.45 -3.20
N TYR A 212 -0.32 12.81 -1.93
CA TYR A 212 -1.53 12.56 -1.13
C TYR A 212 -2.58 13.65 -1.37
N LYS A 213 -3.85 13.23 -1.43
CA LYS A 213 -5.00 14.10 -1.70
C LYS A 213 -5.66 14.67 -0.44
N SER A 214 -5.31 14.16 0.73
CA SER A 214 -5.87 14.55 2.01
C SER A 214 -4.80 14.50 3.09
N GLU A 215 -4.96 15.31 4.12
CA GLU A 215 -4.11 15.30 5.30
C GLU A 215 -4.39 14.07 6.15
N GLY A 216 -3.39 13.65 6.94
CA GLY A 216 -3.53 12.50 7.81
C GLY A 216 -2.24 11.73 8.02
N PHE A 217 -2.36 10.57 8.67
CA PHE A 217 -1.26 9.64 8.86
C PHE A 217 -1.40 8.47 7.89
N TYR A 218 -0.31 8.18 7.18
CA TYR A 218 -0.25 7.14 6.16
C TYR A 218 0.84 6.13 6.50
N ASP A 219 0.45 4.87 6.58
CA ASP A 219 1.37 3.76 6.84
C ASP A 219 1.99 3.26 5.54
N VAL A 220 3.08 3.89 5.13
CA VAL A 220 3.81 3.53 3.91
C VAL A 220 4.59 2.24 4.12
N LYS A 221 4.44 1.30 3.19
CA LYS A 221 5.18 0.04 3.18
C LYS A 221 5.97 -0.11 1.89
N LEU A 222 7.20 -0.62 2.03
CA LEU A 222 8.00 -1.12 0.93
C LEU A 222 8.18 -2.62 1.15
N LYS A 223 7.64 -3.43 0.24
CA LYS A 223 7.98 -4.85 0.13
C LYS A 223 9.05 -5.00 -0.96
N VAL A 224 10.15 -5.67 -0.63
CA VAL A 224 11.18 -6.06 -1.61
C VAL A 224 11.24 -7.58 -1.71
N THR A 225 11.46 -8.08 -2.93
CA THR A 225 11.65 -9.52 -3.20
C THR A 225 13.01 -9.73 -3.85
N ASP A 226 13.76 -10.75 -3.41
CA ASP A 226 15.07 -11.12 -3.95
C ASP A 226 14.99 -12.15 -5.08
N ASN A 227 16.14 -12.49 -5.66
CA ASN A 227 16.27 -13.49 -6.72
C ASN A 227 16.07 -14.94 -6.25
N SER A 228 15.76 -15.16 -4.98
CA SER A 228 15.42 -16.45 -4.36
C SER A 228 13.93 -16.51 -3.96
N ASP A 229 13.12 -15.56 -4.44
CA ASP A 229 11.69 -15.40 -4.14
C ASP A 229 11.39 -15.16 -2.64
N LEU A 230 12.39 -14.76 -1.85
CA LEU A 230 12.20 -14.34 -0.46
C LEU A 230 11.92 -12.83 -0.40
N SER A 231 11.20 -12.42 0.64
CA SER A 231 10.79 -11.01 0.76
C SER A 231 10.79 -10.52 2.19
N ASP A 232 11.03 -9.22 2.34
CA ASP A 232 10.87 -8.48 3.59
C ASP A 232 10.06 -7.20 3.33
N THR A 233 9.49 -6.64 4.40
CA THR A 233 8.66 -5.44 4.32
C THR A 233 9.05 -4.42 5.40
N ALA A 234 9.45 -3.23 4.94
CA ALA A 234 9.65 -2.08 5.80
C ALA A 234 8.36 -1.27 5.89
N LYS A 235 8.12 -0.66 7.06
CA LYS A 235 6.99 0.23 7.30
C LYS A 235 7.46 1.53 7.95
N LYS A 236 6.95 2.67 7.48
CA LYS A 236 7.08 3.98 8.15
C LYS A 236 5.76 4.74 8.09
N THR A 237 5.43 5.41 9.19
CA THR A 237 4.25 6.28 9.24
C THR A 237 4.66 7.68 8.81
N LEU A 238 4.07 8.14 7.72
CA LEU A 238 4.19 9.49 7.19
C LEU A 238 3.03 10.35 7.71
N GLN A 239 3.30 11.59 8.13
CA GLN A 239 2.26 12.57 8.41
C GLN A 239 2.16 13.55 7.25
N VAL A 240 1.02 13.57 6.56
CA VAL A 240 0.70 14.59 5.58
C VAL A 240 -0.04 15.71 6.30
N LEU A 241 0.54 16.91 6.26
CA LEU A 241 -0.08 18.10 6.81
C LEU A 241 -1.14 18.63 5.83
N PRO A 242 -2.19 19.33 6.31
CA PRO A 242 -3.05 20.08 5.41
C PRO A 242 -2.21 21.04 4.56
N VAL A 243 -2.73 21.41 3.39
CA VAL A 243 -2.23 22.61 2.71
C VAL A 243 -2.23 23.72 3.77
N ASP A 244 -1.14 24.48 3.89
CA ASP A 244 -1.23 25.69 4.71
C ASP A 244 -2.47 26.45 4.20
N PRO A 245 -3.39 26.89 5.09
CA PRO A 245 -4.34 27.92 4.68
C PRO A 245 -3.45 29.00 4.08
N GLU A 246 -3.56 29.20 2.76
CA GLU A 246 -2.55 29.80 1.88
C GLU A 246 -1.52 30.60 2.67
N GLU A 247 -0.22 30.33 2.49
CA GLU A 247 0.83 31.31 2.83
C GLU A 247 0.21 32.68 2.65
N MET A 248 -0.12 33.35 3.77
CA MET A 248 -0.74 34.66 3.68
C MET A 248 0.29 35.41 2.87
N VAL A 249 -0.04 35.73 1.62
CA VAL A 249 0.79 36.61 0.82
C VAL A 249 0.87 37.83 1.70
N PHE A 250 2.02 38.04 2.34
CA PHE A 250 2.32 39.31 2.93
C PHE A 250 2.44 40.24 1.72
N ILE A 251 1.29 40.75 1.28
CA ILE A 251 1.23 42.00 0.58
C ILE A 251 1.79 42.95 1.64
N PRO A 252 3.03 43.45 1.52
CA PRO A 252 3.46 44.53 2.40
C PRO A 252 2.32 45.54 2.34
N PRO A 253 1.87 46.14 3.46
CA PRO A 253 0.79 47.10 3.38
C PRO A 253 1.19 48.02 2.23
N ARG A 254 0.43 47.98 1.12
CA ARG A 254 0.51 49.06 0.14
C ARG A 254 0.45 50.26 1.04
N GLN A 255 1.47 51.14 1.00
CA GLN A 255 1.41 52.41 1.71
C GLN A 255 -0.06 52.82 1.69
N PRO A 256 -0.74 52.88 2.86
CA PRO A 256 -2.20 52.99 2.88
C PRO A 256 -2.52 54.01 1.80
N PRO A 257 -3.31 53.63 0.77
CA PRO A 257 -3.45 54.46 -0.41
C PRO A 257 -3.65 55.87 0.11
N LYS A 258 -2.82 56.82 -0.33
CA LYS A 258 -2.93 58.19 0.14
C LYS A 258 -4.34 58.62 -0.22
N TYR A 259 -5.25 58.48 0.73
CA TYR A 259 -6.62 58.84 0.53
C TYR A 259 -6.58 60.34 0.28
N PRO A 260 -7.22 60.81 -0.81
CA PRO A 260 -7.37 62.23 -1.00
C PRO A 260 -7.97 62.81 0.28
N LEU A 261 -7.54 64.02 0.66
CA LEU A 261 -8.10 64.73 1.80
C LEU A 261 -9.61 64.96 1.64
N GLU A 262 -10.07 64.96 0.38
CA GLU A 262 -11.47 64.99 -0.01
C GLU A 262 -11.97 63.57 -0.33
N PRO A 263 -13.21 63.19 0.07
CA PRO A 263 -13.81 61.92 -0.31
C PRO A 263 -13.88 61.76 -1.83
N TYR A 264 -13.65 60.54 -2.33
CA TYR A 264 -13.86 60.25 -3.75
C TYR A 264 -15.31 60.52 -4.15
N THR A 265 -15.47 61.11 -5.32
CA THR A 265 -16.75 61.16 -6.03
C THR A 265 -17.16 59.77 -6.51
N ILE A 266 -18.45 59.59 -6.82
CA ILE A 266 -18.96 58.31 -7.34
C ILE A 266 -18.25 57.88 -8.64
N PRO A 267 -18.02 58.76 -9.63
CA PRO A 267 -17.22 58.42 -10.81
C PRO A 267 -15.77 58.04 -10.50
N GLU A 268 -15.14 58.65 -9.49
CA GLU A 268 -13.78 58.28 -9.07
C GLU A 268 -13.76 56.90 -8.41
N MET A 269 -14.75 56.59 -7.57
CA MET A 269 -14.91 55.25 -6.99
C MET A 269 -15.12 54.19 -8.07
N TYR A 270 -15.88 54.49 -9.13
CA TYR A 270 -16.04 53.61 -10.29
C TYR A 270 -14.68 53.28 -10.95
N GLN A 271 -13.76 54.24 -11.03
CA GLN A 271 -12.41 53.98 -11.55
C GLN A 271 -11.56 53.14 -10.58
N VAL A 272 -11.72 53.32 -9.26
CA VAL A 272 -11.01 52.53 -8.25
C VAL A 272 -11.39 51.04 -8.34
N ILE A 273 -12.67 50.72 -8.57
CA ILE A 273 -13.13 49.34 -8.81
C ILE A 273 -12.83 48.83 -10.24
N ARG A 274 -12.06 49.61 -11.03
CA ARG A 274 -11.73 49.33 -12.44
C ARG A 274 -12.97 49.09 -13.31
N GLY A 275 -14.03 49.86 -13.06
CA GLY A 275 -15.26 49.78 -13.83
C GLY A 275 -15.05 50.01 -15.32
N ASP A 276 -14.04 50.81 -15.70
CA ASP A 276 -13.63 51.03 -17.09
C ASP A 276 -13.18 49.75 -17.83
N LYS A 277 -12.87 48.67 -17.09
CA LYS A 277 -12.51 47.37 -17.65
C LYS A 277 -13.69 46.41 -17.79
N LEU A 278 -14.87 46.76 -17.28
CA LEU A 278 -16.06 45.92 -17.40
C LEU A 278 -16.59 45.96 -18.85
N GLN A 279 -16.91 44.80 -19.39
CA GLN A 279 -17.51 44.67 -20.72
C GLN A 279 -19.02 44.84 -20.63
N MET A 280 -19.59 45.75 -21.42
CA MET A 280 -21.03 46.03 -21.41
C MET A 280 -21.87 44.76 -21.59
N SER A 281 -22.87 44.58 -20.74
CA SER A 281 -23.86 43.51 -20.84
C SER A 281 -25.17 44.07 -21.40
N HIS A 282 -25.86 43.24 -22.19
CA HIS A 282 -27.22 43.51 -22.67
C HIS A 282 -28.27 42.64 -21.97
N GLU A 283 -27.83 41.82 -21.00
CA GLU A 283 -28.73 41.01 -20.18
C GLU A 283 -29.22 41.83 -18.99
N GLU A 284 -30.52 41.72 -18.71
CA GLU A 284 -31.10 42.24 -17.46
C GLU A 284 -30.46 41.49 -16.29
N ILE A 285 -29.70 42.21 -15.47
CA ILE A 285 -29.10 41.68 -14.25
C ILE A 285 -29.82 42.26 -13.04
N ILE A 286 -30.07 41.40 -12.07
CA ILE A 286 -30.66 41.78 -10.78
C ILE A 286 -29.52 41.89 -9.76
N VAL A 287 -29.37 43.08 -9.19
CA VAL A 287 -28.38 43.36 -8.15
C VAL A 287 -29.09 43.75 -6.87
N VAL A 288 -28.68 43.15 -5.75
CA VAL A 288 -29.20 43.46 -4.42
C VAL A 288 -28.09 44.00 -3.55
N VAL A 289 -28.30 45.21 -2.99
CA VAL A 289 -27.42 45.82 -2.00
C VAL A 289 -28.04 45.62 -0.63
N ILE A 290 -27.32 45.01 0.31
CA ILE A 290 -27.78 44.86 1.70
C ILE A 290 -26.94 45.78 2.58
N ASP A 291 -27.56 46.83 3.11
CA ASP A 291 -26.87 47.87 3.88
C ASP A 291 -27.86 48.60 4.83
N THR A 292 -27.57 49.85 5.20
CA THR A 292 -28.40 50.76 6.00
C THR A 292 -29.60 51.35 5.26
N GLY A 293 -29.82 50.95 4.00
CA GLY A 293 -30.93 51.36 3.14
C GLY A 293 -30.49 52.25 1.98
N VAL A 294 -31.43 53.00 1.40
CA VAL A 294 -31.15 54.03 0.39
C VAL A 294 -32.16 55.16 0.48
N THR A 295 -31.67 56.40 0.38
CA THR A 295 -32.53 57.59 0.27
C THR A 295 -32.64 58.05 -1.19
N PRO A 296 -33.83 57.95 -1.82
CA PRO A 296 -34.04 58.37 -3.21
C PRO A 296 -33.76 59.87 -3.41
N ARG A 297 -32.70 60.20 -4.14
CA ARG A 297 -32.31 61.58 -4.48
C ARG A 297 -31.26 61.59 -5.60
N LEU A 298 -31.02 62.75 -6.19
CA LEU A 298 -29.80 62.99 -6.96
C LEU A 298 -28.61 63.07 -6.00
N PHE A 299 -27.67 62.14 -6.10
CA PHE A 299 -26.50 62.05 -5.24
C PHE A 299 -25.22 61.98 -6.08
N ASN A 300 -24.37 63.01 -5.98
CA ASN A 300 -23.11 63.10 -6.73
C ASN A 300 -23.30 62.84 -8.24
N ASN A 301 -24.32 63.49 -8.83
CA ASN A 301 -24.76 63.34 -10.22
C ASN A 301 -25.24 61.93 -10.63
N THR A 302 -25.54 61.06 -9.68
CA THR A 302 -26.18 59.76 -9.90
C THR A 302 -27.61 59.84 -9.37
N ASP A 303 -28.61 59.53 -10.19
CA ASP A 303 -30.01 59.53 -9.75
C ASP A 303 -30.31 58.19 -9.07
N LEU A 304 -30.72 58.23 -7.80
CA LEU A 304 -30.99 57.02 -7.02
C LEU A 304 -32.49 56.70 -6.95
N SER A 305 -33.34 57.46 -7.64
CA SER A 305 -34.80 57.32 -7.56
C SER A 305 -35.33 56.00 -8.14
N ASP A 306 -34.58 55.38 -9.05
CA ASP A 306 -34.93 54.10 -9.67
C ASP A 306 -34.54 52.87 -8.82
N ILE A 307 -33.82 53.07 -7.71
CA ILE A 307 -33.44 51.97 -6.81
C ILE A 307 -34.64 51.53 -5.98
N LYS A 308 -34.95 50.24 -6.04
CA LYS A 308 -36.07 49.65 -5.30
C LYS A 308 -35.69 49.42 -3.83
N ALA A 309 -36.11 50.34 -2.96
CA ALA A 309 -35.88 50.25 -1.53
C ALA A 309 -36.82 49.22 -0.86
N LEU A 310 -36.23 48.26 -0.17
CA LEU A 310 -36.84 47.23 0.66
C LEU A 310 -36.24 47.32 2.07
N TYR A 311 -36.87 46.69 3.05
CA TYR A 311 -36.39 46.73 4.43
C TYR A 311 -36.81 45.49 5.20
N HIS A 312 -35.93 45.04 6.10
CA HIS A 312 -36.25 44.00 7.06
C HIS A 312 -37.47 44.43 7.92
N PRO A 313 -38.40 43.52 8.28
CA PRO A 313 -39.62 43.86 9.04
C PRO A 313 -39.42 44.57 10.39
N ASN A 314 -38.19 44.59 10.90
CA ASN A 314 -37.82 45.28 12.15
C ASN A 314 -37.44 46.74 11.94
N TYR A 315 -37.46 47.24 10.71
CA TYR A 315 -37.27 48.65 10.37
C TYR A 315 -38.58 49.25 9.86
N ASP A 316 -38.75 50.55 10.10
CA ASP A 316 -39.98 51.27 9.69
C ASP A 316 -39.99 51.64 8.19
N SER A 317 -38.81 51.66 7.54
CA SER A 317 -38.68 51.95 6.11
C SER A 317 -37.33 51.47 5.55
N GLY A 318 -37.20 51.48 4.22
CA GLY A 318 -35.93 51.24 3.52
C GLY A 318 -35.06 52.49 3.33
N LEU A 319 -35.45 53.61 3.96
CA LEU A 319 -34.69 54.85 3.89
C LEU A 319 -33.42 54.76 4.73
N ASP A 320 -32.40 55.47 4.28
CA ASP A 320 -31.09 55.48 4.92
C ASP A 320 -30.84 56.80 5.63
N ASP A 321 -30.76 56.70 6.96
CA ASP A 321 -30.47 57.78 7.89
C ASP A 321 -29.00 57.78 8.35
N ASN A 322 -28.26 56.70 8.05
CA ASN A 322 -26.82 56.59 8.34
C ASN A 322 -25.98 57.27 7.25
N GLY A 323 -26.38 57.08 5.99
CA GLY A 323 -25.73 57.61 4.79
C GLY A 323 -24.79 56.61 4.11
N HIS A 324 -24.32 55.57 4.82
CA HIS A 324 -23.43 54.56 4.25
C HIS A 324 -24.11 53.79 3.10
N GLY A 325 -25.35 53.33 3.32
CA GLY A 325 -26.11 52.55 2.35
C GLY A 325 -26.41 53.33 1.09
N THR A 326 -26.78 54.61 1.21
CA THR A 326 -26.98 55.51 0.08
C THR A 326 -25.71 55.70 -0.73
N PHE A 327 -24.56 55.80 -0.06
CA PHE A 327 -23.27 55.94 -0.73
C PHE A 327 -22.89 54.66 -1.50
N VAL A 328 -23.00 53.49 -0.86
CA VAL A 328 -22.74 52.18 -1.49
C VAL A 328 -23.67 51.96 -2.68
N ASN A 329 -24.97 52.21 -2.49
CA ASN A 329 -25.96 52.09 -3.55
C ASN A 329 -25.63 53.01 -4.74
N ALA A 330 -25.17 54.23 -4.51
CA ALA A 330 -24.81 55.15 -5.58
C ALA A 330 -23.61 54.66 -6.41
N ILE A 331 -22.60 54.05 -5.79
CA ILE A 331 -21.45 53.48 -6.51
C ILE A 331 -21.91 52.34 -7.40
N VAL A 332 -22.68 51.41 -6.83
CA VAL A 332 -23.22 50.25 -7.57
C VAL A 332 -24.12 50.72 -8.70
N HIS A 333 -25.00 51.69 -8.44
CA HIS A 333 -25.94 52.20 -9.43
C HIS A 333 -25.23 52.88 -10.60
N TYR A 334 -24.28 53.77 -10.31
CA TYR A 334 -23.48 54.41 -11.34
C TYR A 334 -22.70 53.39 -12.18
N ALA A 335 -22.19 52.31 -11.56
CA ALA A 335 -21.53 51.25 -12.30
C ALA A 335 -22.50 50.52 -13.24
N LEU A 336 -23.69 50.21 -12.76
CA LEU A 336 -24.74 49.55 -13.51
C LEU A 336 -25.23 50.39 -14.69
N GLU A 337 -25.45 51.69 -14.52
CA GLU A 337 -25.81 52.60 -15.62
C GLU A 337 -24.79 52.60 -16.77
N LYS A 338 -23.51 52.32 -16.49
CA LYS A 338 -22.45 52.23 -17.51
C LYS A 338 -22.29 50.83 -18.08
N TRP A 339 -22.49 49.81 -17.25
CA TRP A 339 -22.15 48.43 -17.57
C TRP A 339 -23.35 47.60 -18.06
N SER A 340 -24.51 47.73 -17.40
CA SER A 340 -25.77 47.09 -17.77
C SER A 340 -26.94 48.04 -17.46
N PRO A 341 -27.28 48.97 -18.38
CA PRO A 341 -28.31 49.98 -18.15
C PRO A 341 -29.71 49.41 -17.91
N GLU A 342 -29.97 48.19 -18.38
CA GLU A 342 -31.25 47.48 -18.21
C GLU A 342 -31.33 46.72 -16.87
N SER A 343 -30.33 46.86 -16.00
CA SER A 343 -30.30 46.17 -14.71
C SER A 343 -31.36 46.68 -13.73
N ILE A 344 -31.76 45.79 -12.82
CA ILE A 344 -32.65 46.12 -11.71
C ILE A 344 -31.84 46.10 -10.41
N GLN A 345 -31.82 47.23 -9.70
CA GLN A 345 -31.18 47.34 -8.40
C GLN A 345 -32.22 47.39 -7.28
N TYR A 346 -32.03 46.51 -6.29
CA TYR A 346 -32.73 46.56 -5.01
C TYR A 346 -31.77 46.97 -3.90
N SER A 347 -32.26 47.74 -2.93
CA SER A 347 -31.55 48.04 -1.69
C SER A 347 -32.38 47.49 -0.54
N ILE A 348 -31.82 46.57 0.25
CA ILE A 348 -32.46 46.02 1.44
C ILE A 348 -31.81 46.67 2.66
N LYS A 349 -32.60 47.43 3.44
CA LYS A 349 -32.17 47.89 4.76
C LYS A 349 -32.14 46.73 5.74
N ALA A 350 -30.94 46.38 6.16
CA ALA A 350 -30.65 45.37 7.17
C ALA A 350 -29.82 45.93 8.32
N LEU A 351 -29.26 47.13 8.22
CA LEU A 351 -28.52 47.80 9.29
C LEU A 351 -29.26 49.05 9.76
N ASP A 352 -29.12 49.38 11.04
CA ASP A 352 -29.76 50.54 11.67
C ASP A 352 -29.02 51.86 11.37
N GLU A 353 -29.47 52.95 11.99
CA GLU A 353 -28.90 54.29 11.85
C GLU A 353 -27.45 54.41 12.35
N ASP A 354 -27.00 53.49 13.21
CA ASP A 354 -25.61 53.40 13.67
C ASP A 354 -24.77 52.47 12.78
N GLY A 355 -25.37 51.84 11.76
CA GLY A 355 -24.70 50.88 10.89
C GLY A 355 -24.48 49.53 11.56
N VAL A 356 -25.33 49.16 12.51
CA VAL A 356 -25.26 47.92 13.29
C VAL A 356 -26.47 47.03 12.97
N CYS A 357 -26.29 45.72 13.12
CA CYS A 357 -27.35 44.73 12.91
C CYS A 357 -27.11 43.50 13.81
N LEU A 358 -28.19 42.85 14.21
CA LEU A 358 -28.14 41.50 14.78
C LEU A 358 -27.95 40.47 13.65
N ILE A 359 -27.12 39.45 13.86
CA ILE A 359 -26.83 38.45 12.83
C ILE A 359 -28.09 37.80 12.26
N GLU A 360 -29.10 37.56 13.10
CA GLU A 360 -30.41 36.99 12.71
C GLU A 360 -31.12 37.87 11.68
N TYR A 361 -31.18 39.20 11.90
CA TYR A 361 -31.84 40.13 10.99
C TYR A 361 -31.07 40.24 9.67
N PHE A 362 -29.75 40.12 9.74
CA PHE A 362 -28.91 40.10 8.54
C PHE A 362 -29.14 38.83 7.70
N LEU A 363 -29.26 37.67 8.35
CA LEU A 363 -29.58 36.40 7.67
C LEU A 363 -30.99 36.42 7.07
N GLU A 364 -31.98 36.96 7.76
CA GLU A 364 -33.33 37.15 7.22
C GLU A 364 -33.33 38.10 6.02
N ALA A 365 -32.53 39.17 6.04
CA ALA A 365 -32.34 40.04 4.87
C ALA A 365 -31.65 39.32 3.69
N MET A 366 -30.74 38.38 3.96
CA MET A 366 -30.15 37.51 2.93
C MET A 366 -31.20 36.58 2.31
N ASP A 367 -32.13 36.05 3.12
CA ASP A 367 -33.26 35.26 2.61
C ASP A 367 -34.20 36.12 1.76
N MET A 368 -34.50 37.35 2.18
CA MET A 368 -35.25 38.30 1.34
C MET A 368 -34.53 38.59 0.01
N ALA A 369 -33.21 38.76 0.04
CA ALA A 369 -32.41 38.95 -1.17
C ALA A 369 -32.52 37.74 -2.09
N LYS A 370 -32.44 36.51 -1.54
CA LYS A 370 -32.54 35.26 -2.30
C LYS A 370 -33.87 35.14 -3.05
N ASP A 371 -34.98 35.57 -2.45
CA ASP A 371 -36.31 35.53 -3.09
C ASP A 371 -36.40 36.43 -4.34
N LEU A 372 -35.53 37.45 -4.45
CA LEU A 372 -35.40 38.30 -5.64
C LEU A 372 -34.61 37.64 -6.77
N HIS A 373 -34.06 36.44 -6.55
CA HIS A 373 -33.23 35.70 -7.50
C HIS A 373 -32.07 36.54 -8.10
N PRO A 374 -31.23 37.17 -7.25
CA PRO A 374 -30.20 38.10 -7.70
C PRO A 374 -29.07 37.39 -8.43
N HIS A 375 -28.50 38.10 -9.40
CA HIS A 375 -27.24 37.70 -10.05
C HIS A 375 -26.05 38.13 -9.20
N ILE A 376 -26.17 39.28 -8.52
CA ILE A 376 -25.12 39.85 -7.67
C ILE A 376 -25.75 40.31 -6.35
N VAL A 377 -25.11 39.96 -5.23
CA VAL A 377 -25.43 40.51 -3.92
C VAL A 377 -24.21 41.27 -3.41
N THR A 378 -24.40 42.51 -2.98
CA THR A 378 -23.35 43.36 -2.43
C THR A 378 -23.57 43.54 -0.94
N ILE A 379 -22.53 43.27 -0.15
CA ILE A 379 -22.55 43.41 1.30
C ILE A 379 -21.32 44.24 1.68
N SER A 380 -21.55 45.44 2.19
CA SER A 380 -20.50 46.34 2.70
C SER A 380 -20.57 46.42 4.23
N ALA A 381 -20.69 45.27 4.86
CA ALA A 381 -20.70 45.08 6.30
C ALA A 381 -19.83 43.87 6.67
N GLY A 382 -19.32 43.83 7.90
CA GLY A 382 -18.52 42.72 8.40
C GLY A 382 -18.38 42.75 9.91
N THR A 383 -18.11 41.59 10.50
CA THR A 383 -17.87 41.42 11.94
C THR A 383 -16.70 40.46 12.17
N PHE A 384 -16.13 40.47 13.38
CA PHE A 384 -15.08 39.53 13.79
C PHE A 384 -15.68 38.48 14.73
N GLY A 385 -15.82 37.23 14.26
CA GLY A 385 -16.15 36.11 15.11
C GLY A 385 -14.93 35.60 15.89
N LYS A 386 -15.03 35.47 17.21
CA LYS A 386 -14.07 34.67 17.99
C LYS A 386 -14.57 33.23 18.08
N PRO A 387 -13.66 32.23 18.05
CA PRO A 387 -14.05 30.85 18.33
C PRO A 387 -14.73 30.75 19.71
N GLY A 388 -16.01 30.37 19.73
CA GLY A 388 -16.81 30.21 20.95
C GLY A 388 -17.84 31.33 21.23
N ASP A 389 -17.88 32.40 20.43
CA ASP A 389 -18.97 33.38 20.53
C ASP A 389 -20.22 32.84 19.82
N ALA A 390 -21.27 32.58 20.61
CA ALA A 390 -22.54 32.01 20.13
C ALA A 390 -23.38 32.93 19.23
N PHE A 391 -22.86 34.12 18.89
CA PHE A 391 -23.58 35.22 18.23
C PHE A 391 -22.83 35.80 17.01
N CYS A 392 -21.81 35.11 16.49
CA CYS A 392 -21.16 35.47 15.23
C CYS A 392 -21.46 34.46 14.14
#